data_AF-A0A699ZX19-F1
#
_entry.id   AF-A0A699ZX19-F1
#
_cell.length_a   1.000
_cell.length_b   1.000
_cell.length_c   1.000
_cell.angle_alpha   90.00
_cell.angle_beta   90.00
_cell.angle_gamma   90.00
#
_symmetry.space_group_name_H-M   'P 1'
#
loop_
_entity.id
_entity.type
_entity.pdbx_description
1 polymer ?
#
loop_
_entity_poly.entity_id
_entity_poly.type
_entity_poly.pdbx_seq_one_letter_code
_entity_poly.pdbx_strand_id
1 'polypeptide(L)'
;MRYCTAAMLRAVAWCVCHMAVEVVSPWSTSDDGYADWDAVEGLCDHAIRERLRSDPKDFAIMMAEANATPKPSRDRLVELLFEKLRVPAIFLAKNAVLSAFATARQTAVIVDAGYRSTTVAAVHDGYALTKTFAKSPFGGQALNTLMQKALEVKGVVLRPRYTFKRRELSPGEWKVEEVPSPLVTPSFKAYQALEVKGVVLRPRYTFKRRELSPGEWKVEEVPSPLVTPSFKAYQVEALVSDIREALCKVNDVMFDEVANANLLTTSYELPDGTEIIVGSDRLKVPEVLFQPRLLSTFTLINPDTFTARPDGSVAAPLPGQS
;
A
#
# COMPACT_ATOMS: atom_id res chain seq x y z
N MET A 1 -15.05 -13.97 -11.93
CA MET A 1 -13.64 -14.07 -11.51
C MET A 1 -13.43 -13.18 -10.31
N ARG A 2 -13.35 -13.76 -9.11
CA ARG A 2 -13.09 -13.00 -7.88
C ARG A 2 -11.57 -12.77 -7.80
N TYR A 3 -11.19 -11.51 -7.67
CA TYR A 3 -9.82 -11.03 -7.51
C TYR A 3 -9.07 -11.84 -6.43
N CYS A 4 -8.03 -12.57 -6.84
CA CYS A 4 -7.25 -13.47 -5.99
C CYS A 4 -5.86 -12.89 -5.65
N THR A 5 -5.74 -11.57 -5.58
CA THR A 5 -4.47 -10.90 -5.22
C THR A 5 -4.31 -10.66 -3.71
N ALA A 6 -5.40 -10.65 -2.93
CA ALA A 6 -5.33 -10.40 -1.48
C ALA A 6 -5.05 -11.65 -0.62
N ALA A 7 -5.26 -12.86 -1.14
CA ALA A 7 -5.13 -14.09 -0.34
C ALA A 7 -3.68 -14.55 -0.15
N MET A 8 -2.76 -14.10 -0.99
CA MET A 8 -1.44 -14.73 -1.14
C MET A 8 -0.41 -14.26 -0.09
N LEU A 9 -0.56 -13.06 0.44
CA LEU A 9 0.32 -12.55 1.51
C LEU A 9 -0.05 -13.05 2.91
N ARG A 10 -1.24 -13.66 3.09
CA ARG A 10 -1.66 -14.17 4.40
C ARG A 10 -1.04 -15.53 4.77
N ALA A 11 -0.64 -16.36 3.81
CA ALA A 11 -0.12 -17.71 4.09
C ALA A 11 1.39 -17.77 4.34
N VAL A 12 2.18 -16.85 3.77
CA VAL A 12 3.64 -16.82 3.94
C VAL A 12 4.07 -16.07 5.21
N ALA A 13 3.18 -15.25 5.78
CA ALA A 13 3.48 -14.41 6.94
C ALA A 13 3.73 -15.18 8.26
N TRP A 14 3.41 -16.48 8.35
CA TRP A 14 3.63 -17.26 9.57
C TRP A 14 5.06 -17.79 9.75
N CYS A 15 5.89 -17.82 8.70
CA CYS A 15 7.19 -18.52 8.75
C CYS A 15 8.43 -17.61 8.51
N VAL A 16 8.26 -16.31 8.22
CA VAL A 16 9.35 -15.47 7.69
C VAL A 16 9.85 -14.39 8.67
N CYS A 17 9.46 -14.42 9.94
CA CYS A 17 9.98 -13.47 10.93
C CYS A 17 11.46 -13.69 11.32
N HIS A 18 12.16 -14.66 10.71
CA HIS A 18 13.55 -15.00 11.04
C HIS A 18 14.62 -14.41 10.11
N MET A 19 14.25 -13.74 9.01
CA MET A 19 15.19 -13.11 8.09
C MET A 19 14.87 -11.61 7.96
N ALA A 20 15.90 -10.77 7.93
CA ALA A 20 15.78 -9.34 7.70
C ALA A 20 15.28 -9.07 6.26
N VAL A 21 13.99 -9.27 6.02
CA VAL A 21 13.34 -9.13 4.71
C VAL A 21 12.78 -7.73 4.57
N GLU A 22 13.21 -7.01 3.54
CA GLU A 22 12.58 -5.75 3.14
C GLU A 22 11.40 -6.04 2.20
N VAL A 23 10.30 -5.33 2.40
CA VAL A 23 9.13 -5.40 1.52
C VAL A 23 9.18 -4.21 0.57
N VAL A 24 9.28 -4.47 -0.73
CA VAL A 24 9.34 -3.44 -1.77
C VAL A 24 8.22 -3.67 -2.77
N SER A 25 7.65 -2.57 -3.25
CA SER A 25 6.66 -2.57 -4.32
C SER A 25 7.39 -2.44 -5.67
N PRO A 26 7.15 -3.34 -6.65
CA PRO A 26 7.74 -3.21 -7.98
C PRO A 26 7.16 -2.04 -8.79
N TRP A 27 6.07 -1.43 -8.34
CA TRP A 27 5.40 -0.32 -9.03
C TRP A 27 6.09 1.02 -8.76
N SER A 28 6.29 1.82 -9.81
CA SER A 28 6.89 3.17 -9.71
C SER A 28 6.06 4.09 -8.82
N THR A 29 6.70 4.96 -8.05
CA THR A 29 6.03 5.98 -7.20
C THR A 29 5.48 7.16 -8.02
N SER A 30 6.11 7.50 -9.14
CA SER A 30 5.74 8.65 -9.98
C SER A 30 4.76 8.32 -11.11
N ASP A 31 4.87 7.14 -11.70
CA ASP A 31 4.22 6.79 -12.97
C ASP A 31 3.41 5.47 -12.88
N ASP A 32 2.50 5.25 -13.83
CA ASP A 32 1.71 4.00 -13.96
C ASP A 32 2.52 2.84 -14.58
N GLY A 33 3.80 2.73 -14.22
CA GLY A 33 4.74 1.74 -14.71
C GLY A 33 5.48 1.02 -13.58
N TYR A 34 6.53 0.28 -13.95
CA TYR A 34 7.36 -0.46 -12.99
C TYR A 34 8.66 0.28 -12.69
N ALA A 35 9.09 0.24 -11.44
CA ALA A 35 10.38 0.78 -11.01
C ALA A 35 11.42 -0.33 -10.84
N ASP A 36 11.04 -1.44 -10.20
CA ASP A 36 11.92 -2.58 -9.95
C ASP A 36 11.57 -3.73 -10.89
N TRP A 37 12.38 -3.89 -11.93
CA TRP A 37 12.16 -4.90 -12.97
C TRP A 37 12.63 -6.28 -12.57
N ASP A 38 13.60 -6.39 -11.65
CA ASP A 38 14.07 -7.68 -11.15
C ASP A 38 12.97 -8.31 -10.28
N ALA A 39 12.29 -7.48 -9.48
CA ALA A 39 11.10 -7.91 -8.75
C ALA A 39 9.94 -8.29 -9.68
N VAL A 40 9.72 -7.56 -10.79
CA VAL A 40 8.70 -7.94 -11.79
C VAL A 40 9.03 -9.28 -12.44
N GLU A 41 10.28 -9.50 -12.84
CA GLU A 41 10.73 -10.77 -13.43
C GLU A 41 10.50 -11.93 -12.46
N GLY A 42 10.94 -11.78 -11.20
CA GLY A 42 10.74 -12.79 -10.16
C GLY A 42 9.27 -13.07 -9.87
N LEU A 43 8.41 -12.05 -9.86
CA LEU A 43 6.96 -12.22 -9.69
C LEU A 43 6.33 -12.95 -10.86
N CYS A 44 6.69 -12.61 -12.10
CA CYS A 44 6.20 -13.28 -13.29
C CYS A 44 6.63 -14.75 -13.33
N ASP A 45 7.91 -15.04 -13.05
CA ASP A 45 8.44 -16.40 -13.05
C ASP A 45 7.77 -17.25 -11.95
N HIS A 46 7.67 -16.72 -10.73
CA HIS A 46 6.96 -17.38 -9.64
C HIS A 46 5.48 -17.65 -9.97
N ALA A 47 4.78 -16.66 -10.54
CA ALA A 47 3.38 -16.81 -10.91
C ALA A 47 3.18 -17.91 -11.98
N ILE A 48 4.02 -17.94 -13.00
CA ILE A 48 3.84 -18.88 -14.12
C ILE A 48 4.34 -20.28 -13.74
N ARG A 49 5.58 -20.40 -13.23
CA ARG A 49 6.23 -21.69 -13.00
C ARG A 49 5.79 -22.34 -11.70
N GLU A 50 5.67 -21.60 -10.61
CA GLU A 50 5.34 -22.20 -9.31
C GLU A 50 3.83 -22.27 -9.08
N ARG A 51 3.08 -21.25 -9.48
CA ARG A 51 1.64 -21.15 -9.20
C ARG A 51 0.78 -21.75 -10.29
N LEU A 52 1.00 -21.37 -11.55
CA LEU A 52 0.29 -21.99 -12.68
C LEU A 52 0.87 -23.34 -13.09
N ARG A 53 2.13 -23.63 -12.70
CA ARG A 53 2.85 -24.88 -13.02
C ARG A 53 2.95 -25.13 -14.52
N SER A 54 3.20 -24.08 -15.29
CA SER A 54 3.31 -24.14 -16.74
C SER A 54 4.64 -23.55 -17.22
N ASP A 55 5.13 -23.96 -18.39
CA ASP A 55 6.28 -23.31 -19.03
C ASP A 55 5.78 -22.14 -19.92
N PRO A 56 6.25 -20.89 -19.72
CA PRO A 56 5.84 -19.75 -20.54
C PRO A 56 6.00 -19.91 -22.05
N LYS A 57 6.81 -20.89 -22.51
CA LYS A 57 7.02 -21.18 -23.93
C LYS A 57 5.82 -21.84 -24.61
N ASP A 58 4.94 -22.47 -23.84
CA ASP A 58 3.87 -23.30 -24.38
C ASP A 58 2.64 -22.50 -24.80
N PHE A 59 2.51 -21.25 -24.37
CA PHE A 59 1.30 -20.45 -24.56
C PHE A 59 1.59 -18.95 -24.76
N ALA A 60 0.72 -18.29 -25.52
CA ALA A 60 0.74 -16.84 -25.65
C ALA A 60 0.27 -16.16 -24.35
N ILE A 61 0.88 -15.02 -24.00
CA ILE A 61 0.52 -14.27 -22.80
C ILE A 61 -0.24 -12.99 -23.18
N MET A 62 -1.44 -12.82 -22.62
CA MET A 62 -2.12 -11.53 -22.61
C MET A 62 -1.85 -10.82 -21.28
N MET A 63 -1.38 -9.58 -21.31
CA MET A 63 -1.23 -8.76 -20.12
C MET A 63 -2.08 -7.49 -20.20
N ALA A 64 -2.64 -7.15 -19.05
CA ALA A 64 -3.41 -5.94 -18.85
C ALA A 64 -2.45 -4.77 -18.52
N GLU A 65 -2.58 -3.64 -19.19
CA GLU A 65 -1.79 -2.43 -18.93
C GLU A 65 -2.67 -1.19 -18.75
N ALA A 66 -2.15 -0.18 -18.04
CA ALA A 66 -2.84 1.08 -17.86
C ALA A 66 -2.97 1.84 -19.20
N ASN A 67 -3.98 2.71 -19.29
CA ASN A 67 -4.20 3.52 -20.49
C ASN A 67 -3.01 4.45 -20.78
N ALA A 68 -2.38 4.99 -19.74
CA ALA A 68 -1.28 5.94 -19.81
C ALA A 68 0.12 5.32 -19.56
N THR A 69 0.30 4.02 -19.75
CA THR A 69 1.62 3.39 -19.59
C THR A 69 2.66 3.99 -20.54
N PRO A 70 3.82 4.48 -20.05
CA PRO A 70 4.87 5.03 -20.89
C PRO A 70 5.47 4.00 -21.86
N LYS A 71 5.80 4.43 -23.08
CA LYS A 71 6.43 3.57 -24.09
C LYS A 71 7.71 2.87 -23.59
N PRO A 72 8.65 3.53 -22.88
CA PRO A 72 9.85 2.86 -22.39
C PRO A 72 9.54 1.71 -21.42
N SER A 73 8.56 1.90 -20.52
CA SER A 73 8.13 0.84 -19.60
C SER A 73 7.48 -0.31 -20.37
N ARG A 74 6.72 0.00 -21.42
CA ARG A 74 6.09 -1.03 -22.26
C ARG A 74 7.13 -1.84 -23.02
N ASP A 75 8.11 -1.18 -23.65
CA ASP A 75 9.14 -1.84 -24.43
C ASP A 75 9.99 -2.80 -23.54
N ARG A 76 10.31 -2.38 -22.32
CA ARG A 76 11.01 -3.23 -21.33
C ARG A 76 10.19 -4.42 -20.84
N LEU A 77 8.87 -4.26 -20.71
CA LEU A 77 7.97 -5.39 -20.40
C LEU A 77 7.96 -6.43 -21.52
N VAL A 78 7.92 -5.97 -22.77
CA VAL A 78 7.97 -6.82 -23.96
C VAL A 78 9.30 -7.58 -24.05
N GLU A 79 10.41 -6.89 -23.81
CA GLU A 79 11.76 -7.48 -23.73
C GLU A 79 11.81 -8.60 -22.68
N LEU A 80 11.33 -8.34 -21.46
CA LEU A 80 11.28 -9.34 -20.38
C LEU A 80 10.49 -10.60 -20.80
N LEU A 81 9.32 -10.44 -21.42
CA LEU A 81 8.49 -11.56 -21.85
C LEU A 81 9.15 -12.41 -22.95
N PHE A 82 9.68 -11.77 -23.99
CA PHE A 82 10.26 -12.49 -25.13
C PHE A 82 11.65 -13.03 -24.85
N GLU A 83 12.52 -12.25 -24.19
CA GLU A 83 13.92 -12.64 -24.01
C GLU A 83 14.10 -13.56 -22.81
N LYS A 84 13.50 -13.21 -21.65
CA LYS A 84 13.63 -13.99 -20.42
C LYS A 84 12.67 -15.17 -20.37
N LEU A 85 11.38 -14.90 -20.55
CA LEU A 85 10.34 -15.94 -20.44
C LEU A 85 10.16 -16.74 -21.74
N ARG A 86 10.64 -16.24 -22.88
CA ARG A 86 10.57 -16.90 -24.20
C ARG A 86 9.16 -17.29 -24.61
N VAL A 87 8.21 -16.41 -24.33
CA VAL A 87 6.81 -16.62 -24.73
C VAL A 87 6.67 -16.55 -26.26
N PRO A 88 5.82 -17.38 -26.88
CA PRO A 88 5.66 -17.43 -28.34
C PRO A 88 4.99 -16.18 -28.91
N ALA A 89 4.06 -15.57 -28.17
CA ALA A 89 3.37 -14.35 -28.57
C ALA A 89 2.84 -13.61 -27.35
N ILE A 90 2.63 -12.30 -27.50
CA ILE A 90 2.07 -11.44 -26.46
C ILE A 90 0.96 -10.55 -27.00
N PHE A 91 -0.02 -10.23 -26.15
CA PHE A 91 -1.01 -9.20 -26.41
C PHE A 91 -1.14 -8.28 -25.21
N LEU A 92 -0.90 -6.98 -25.41
CA LEU A 92 -1.06 -5.97 -24.37
C LEU A 92 -2.41 -5.29 -24.54
N ALA A 93 -3.30 -5.51 -23.57
CA ALA A 93 -4.65 -5.00 -23.59
C ALA A 93 -4.81 -3.88 -22.55
N LYS A 94 -5.44 -2.77 -22.94
CA LYS A 94 -5.74 -1.68 -22.01
C LYS A 94 -6.77 -2.11 -20.97
N ASN A 95 -6.54 -1.79 -19.69
CA ASN A 95 -7.45 -2.13 -18.59
C ASN A 95 -8.91 -1.69 -18.88
N ALA A 96 -9.11 -0.48 -19.41
CA ALA A 96 -10.44 0.02 -19.73
C ALA A 96 -11.15 -0.84 -20.78
N VAL A 97 -10.43 -1.27 -21.82
CA VAL A 97 -10.98 -2.16 -22.86
C VAL A 97 -11.37 -3.50 -22.25
N LEU A 98 -10.49 -4.11 -21.45
CA LEU A 98 -10.78 -5.37 -20.77
C LEU A 98 -12.02 -5.28 -19.86
N SER A 99 -12.17 -4.18 -19.11
CA SER A 99 -13.34 -3.94 -18.26
C SER A 99 -14.64 -3.77 -19.07
N ALA A 100 -14.58 -3.09 -20.21
CA ALA A 100 -15.72 -2.96 -21.12
C ALA A 100 -16.14 -4.33 -21.68
N PHE A 101 -15.18 -5.13 -22.17
CA PHE A 101 -15.44 -6.48 -22.66
C PHE A 101 -15.96 -7.43 -21.57
N ALA A 102 -15.45 -7.32 -20.33
CA ALA A 102 -15.92 -8.12 -19.20
C ALA A 102 -17.40 -7.88 -18.87
N THR A 103 -17.95 -6.72 -19.24
CA THR A 103 -19.36 -6.35 -19.07
C THR A 103 -20.17 -6.46 -20.37
N ALA A 104 -19.58 -7.07 -21.42
CA ALA A 104 -20.17 -7.20 -22.76
C ALA A 104 -20.61 -5.86 -23.37
N ARG A 105 -19.86 -4.79 -23.10
CA ARG A 105 -20.09 -3.44 -23.67
C ARG A 105 -19.00 -3.12 -24.68
N GLN A 106 -19.39 -2.82 -25.91
CA GLN A 106 -18.48 -2.34 -26.95
C GLN A 106 -18.17 -0.84 -26.79
N THR A 107 -19.13 -0.09 -26.27
CA THR A 107 -19.01 1.34 -25.98
C THR A 107 -19.39 1.60 -24.53
N ALA A 108 -18.48 2.20 -23.75
CA ALA A 108 -18.66 2.45 -22.32
C ALA A 108 -17.72 3.57 -21.82
N VAL A 109 -18.12 4.24 -20.75
CA VAL A 109 -17.19 5.04 -19.93
C VAL A 109 -16.79 4.18 -18.74
N ILE A 110 -15.49 3.94 -18.61
CA ILE A 110 -14.92 3.13 -17.54
C ILE A 110 -14.39 4.06 -16.47
N VAL A 111 -14.89 3.88 -15.25
CA VAL A 111 -14.37 4.53 -14.04
C VAL A 111 -13.70 3.43 -13.22
N ASP A 112 -12.37 3.46 -13.15
CA ASP A 112 -11.56 2.48 -12.42
C ASP A 112 -10.99 3.13 -11.15
N ALA A 113 -11.62 2.83 -10.01
CA ALA A 113 -11.19 3.27 -8.68
C ALA A 113 -10.19 2.26 -8.10
N GLY A 114 -8.92 2.42 -8.49
CA GLY A 114 -7.84 1.53 -8.09
C GLY A 114 -7.21 1.87 -6.74
N TYR A 115 -6.11 1.18 -6.44
CA TYR A 115 -5.36 1.42 -5.20
C TYR A 115 -4.63 2.78 -5.22
N ARG A 116 -3.87 3.07 -6.27
CA ARG A 116 -3.04 4.28 -6.35
C ARG A 116 -3.79 5.50 -6.88
N SER A 117 -4.76 5.28 -7.75
CA SER A 117 -5.43 6.35 -8.47
C SER A 117 -6.80 5.89 -8.95
N THR A 118 -7.68 6.86 -9.16
CA THR A 118 -8.93 6.66 -9.87
C THR A 118 -8.76 7.17 -11.31
N THR A 119 -9.07 6.34 -12.30
CA THR A 119 -8.95 6.72 -13.71
C THR A 119 -10.30 6.65 -14.41
N VAL A 120 -10.50 7.50 -15.40
CA VAL A 120 -11.68 7.52 -16.26
C VAL A 120 -11.21 7.42 -17.71
N ALA A 121 -11.76 6.47 -18.45
CA ALA A 121 -11.45 6.27 -19.86
C ALA A 121 -12.71 5.90 -20.64
N ALA A 122 -12.92 6.53 -21.80
CA ALA A 122 -13.96 6.14 -22.72
C ALA A 122 -13.46 5.01 -23.63
N VAL A 123 -14.31 4.01 -23.83
CA VAL A 123 -14.14 2.92 -24.78
C VAL A 123 -15.24 3.05 -25.83
N HIS A 124 -14.87 2.97 -27.11
CA HIS A 124 -15.79 3.04 -28.24
C HIS A 124 -15.40 1.97 -29.26
N ASP A 125 -16.36 1.14 -29.68
CA ASP A 125 -16.14 0.00 -30.58
C ASP A 125 -14.96 -0.90 -30.17
N GLY A 126 -14.77 -1.09 -28.87
CA GLY A 126 -13.66 -1.90 -28.33
C GLY A 126 -12.29 -1.20 -28.27
N TYR A 127 -12.19 0.08 -28.63
CA TYR A 127 -10.96 0.87 -28.53
C TYR A 127 -11.03 1.88 -27.38
N ALA A 128 -9.97 1.95 -26.57
CA ALA A 128 -9.83 3.00 -25.56
C ALA A 128 -9.41 4.34 -26.19
N LEU A 129 -10.19 5.38 -25.95
CA LEU A 129 -9.90 6.75 -26.39
C LEU A 129 -8.89 7.39 -25.43
N THR A 130 -7.64 7.48 -25.86
CA THR A 130 -6.53 8.00 -25.04
C THR A 130 -6.63 9.50 -24.75
N LYS A 131 -7.23 10.29 -25.65
CA LYS A 131 -7.37 11.75 -25.48
C LYS A 131 -8.35 12.16 -24.38
N THR A 132 -9.33 11.31 -24.09
CA THR A 132 -10.36 11.55 -23.06
C THR A 132 -10.03 10.88 -21.73
N PHE A 133 -8.80 10.38 -21.59
CA PHE A 133 -8.34 9.76 -20.35
C PHE A 133 -8.14 10.83 -19.27
N ALA A 134 -8.77 10.63 -18.13
CA ALA A 134 -8.57 11.44 -16.93
C ALA A 134 -8.04 10.56 -15.80
N LYS A 135 -7.16 11.12 -14.97
CA LYS A 135 -6.59 10.44 -13.81
C LYS A 135 -6.65 11.37 -12.61
N SER A 136 -7.05 10.81 -11.49
CA SER A 136 -7.04 11.43 -10.17
C SER A 136 -6.10 10.65 -9.25
N PRO A 137 -5.25 11.32 -8.44
CA PRO A 137 -4.35 10.65 -7.50
C PRO A 137 -5.09 10.05 -6.29
N PHE A 138 -6.42 10.22 -6.21
CA PHE A 138 -7.22 9.64 -5.15
C PHE A 138 -7.61 8.20 -5.50
N GLY A 139 -7.00 7.25 -4.79
CA GLY A 139 -7.37 5.84 -4.79
C GLY A 139 -7.38 5.28 -3.37
N GLY A 140 -7.37 3.95 -3.26
CA GLY A 140 -7.30 3.26 -1.96
C GLY A 140 -6.14 3.67 -1.05
N GLN A 141 -4.97 4.00 -1.60
CA GLN A 141 -3.79 4.45 -0.84
C GLN A 141 -4.05 5.79 -0.13
N ALA A 142 -4.67 6.73 -0.84
CA ALA A 142 -5.07 8.01 -0.27
C ALA A 142 -6.05 7.79 0.88
N LEU A 143 -7.09 6.97 0.67
CA LEU A 143 -8.07 6.64 1.71
C LEU A 143 -7.45 5.95 2.93
N ASN A 144 -6.48 5.05 2.71
CA ASN A 144 -5.75 4.39 3.80
C ASN A 144 -4.95 5.42 4.60
N THR A 145 -4.25 6.33 3.91
CA THR A 145 -3.46 7.39 4.57
C THR A 145 -4.36 8.30 5.41
N LEU A 146 -5.55 8.65 4.90
CA LEU A 146 -6.54 9.46 5.61
C LEU A 146 -7.09 8.74 6.85
N MET A 147 -7.46 7.47 6.70
CA MET A 147 -7.97 6.66 7.81
C MET A 147 -6.90 6.49 8.90
N GLN A 148 -5.65 6.21 8.51
CA GLN A 148 -4.55 6.10 9.46
C GLN A 148 -4.37 7.40 10.26
N LYS A 149 -4.35 8.56 9.58
CA LYS A 149 -4.24 9.87 10.25
C LYS A 149 -5.43 10.16 11.16
N ALA A 150 -6.65 9.81 10.75
CA ALA A 150 -7.84 9.97 11.57
C ALA A 150 -7.76 9.15 12.87
N LEU A 151 -7.20 7.94 12.80
CA LEU A 151 -6.95 7.09 13.97
C LEU A 151 -5.82 7.64 14.86
N GLU A 152 -4.75 8.15 14.26
CA GLU A 152 -3.62 8.78 14.98
C GLU A 152 -4.07 10.01 15.79
N VAL A 153 -4.91 10.88 15.22
CA VAL A 153 -5.48 12.06 15.91
C VAL A 153 -6.30 11.66 17.13
N LYS A 154 -6.94 10.47 17.10
CA LYS A 154 -7.68 9.91 18.23
C LYS A 154 -6.80 9.17 19.24
N GLY A 155 -5.48 9.14 19.04
CA GLY A 155 -4.54 8.44 19.90
C GLY A 155 -4.60 6.91 19.76
N VAL A 156 -5.18 6.38 18.68
CA VAL A 156 -5.23 4.93 18.43
C VAL A 156 -3.87 4.45 17.93
N VAL A 157 -3.25 3.56 18.70
CA VAL A 157 -1.98 2.93 18.32
C VAL A 157 -2.25 1.63 17.59
N LEU A 158 -1.99 1.60 16.28
CA LEU A 158 -2.14 0.41 15.46
C LEU A 158 -1.00 -0.57 15.71
N ARG A 159 -1.33 -1.74 16.27
CA ARG A 159 -0.37 -2.83 16.54
C ARG A 159 -0.50 -3.93 15.49
N PRO A 160 0.55 -4.17 14.68
CA PRO A 160 0.57 -5.30 13.74
C PRO A 160 0.47 -6.66 14.43
N ARG A 161 -0.15 -7.64 13.77
CA ARG A 161 -0.38 -9.00 14.31
C ARG A 161 0.89 -9.72 14.78
N TYR A 162 2.03 -9.48 14.15
CA TYR A 162 3.30 -10.12 14.53
C TYR A 162 3.88 -9.60 15.85
N THR A 163 3.33 -8.52 16.42
CA THR A 163 3.86 -7.89 17.64
C THR A 163 3.29 -8.48 18.93
N PHE A 164 2.27 -9.34 18.86
CA PHE A 164 1.63 -9.93 20.03
C PHE A 164 1.04 -11.30 19.70
N LYS A 165 0.78 -12.10 20.75
CA LYS A 165 0.12 -13.40 20.66
C LYS A 165 -1.09 -13.40 21.58
N ARG A 166 -2.22 -13.87 21.07
CA ARG A 166 -3.43 -14.09 21.88
C ARG A 166 -3.45 -15.54 22.36
N ARG A 167 -3.59 -15.74 23.66
CA ARG A 167 -3.76 -17.05 24.30
C ARG A 167 -5.10 -17.06 25.04
N GLU A 168 -5.99 -17.97 24.66
CA GLU A 168 -7.23 -18.20 25.39
C GLU A 168 -6.89 -18.84 26.75
N LEU A 169 -7.34 -18.21 27.84
CA LEU A 169 -7.19 -18.73 29.20
C LEU A 169 -8.43 -19.52 29.64
N SER A 170 -9.61 -19.00 29.30
CA SER A 170 -10.91 -19.60 29.53
C SER A 170 -11.85 -19.25 28.35
N PRO A 171 -12.99 -19.94 28.15
CA PRO A 171 -13.86 -19.67 27.01
C PRO A 171 -14.28 -18.19 26.93
N GLY A 172 -13.78 -17.47 25.93
CA GLY A 172 -14.03 -16.04 25.75
C GLY A 172 -13.09 -15.09 26.50
N GLU A 173 -12.16 -15.58 27.32
CA GLU A 173 -11.16 -14.79 28.03
C GLU A 173 -9.77 -14.93 27.38
N TRP A 174 -9.30 -13.86 26.75
CA TRP A 174 -8.06 -13.85 25.99
C TRP A 174 -6.99 -13.06 26.73
N LYS A 175 -5.82 -13.67 26.92
CA LYS A 175 -4.61 -12.98 27.34
C LYS A 175 -3.80 -12.57 26.13
N VAL A 176 -3.56 -11.27 26.01
CA VAL A 176 -2.65 -10.71 25.00
C VAL A 176 -1.26 -10.68 25.61
N GLU A 177 -0.36 -11.50 25.08
CA GLU A 177 1.05 -11.49 25.45
C GLU A 177 1.81 -10.74 24.35
N GLU A 178 2.49 -9.65 24.70
CA GLU A 178 3.43 -9.02 23.77
C GLU A 178 4.44 -10.10 23.37
N VAL A 179 4.54 -10.36 22.07
CA VAL A 179 5.64 -11.17 21.57
C VAL A 179 6.81 -10.21 21.65
N PRO A 180 7.84 -10.48 22.49
CA PRO A 180 9.03 -9.68 22.47
C PRO A 180 9.51 -9.74 21.03
N SER A 181 9.42 -8.61 20.32
CA SER A 181 10.30 -8.42 19.18
C SER A 181 11.68 -8.78 19.72
N PRO A 182 12.47 -9.62 19.02
CA PRO A 182 13.84 -9.95 19.44
C PRO A 182 14.69 -8.71 19.78
N LEU A 183 14.19 -7.49 19.48
CA LEU A 183 14.83 -6.20 19.64
C LEU A 183 14.17 -5.20 20.61
N VAL A 184 13.03 -5.47 21.28
CA VAL A 184 12.47 -4.49 22.24
C VAL A 184 12.55 -5.03 23.66
N THR A 185 13.75 -4.97 24.22
CA THR A 185 13.96 -5.11 25.66
C THR A 185 13.41 -3.87 26.39
N PRO A 186 13.05 -3.98 27.69
CA PRO A 186 12.73 -2.82 28.54
C PRO A 186 13.81 -1.73 28.50
N SER A 187 15.07 -2.11 28.28
CA SER A 187 16.19 -1.20 28.06
C SER A 187 16.12 -0.40 26.76
N PHE A 188 15.52 -0.92 25.68
CA PHE A 188 15.31 -0.18 24.44
C PHE A 188 14.24 0.92 24.59
N LYS A 189 13.16 0.64 25.33
CA LYS A 189 12.14 1.65 25.69
C LYS A 189 12.75 2.78 26.53
N ALA A 190 13.66 2.45 27.47
CA ALA A 190 14.40 3.44 28.25
C ALA A 190 15.44 4.22 27.41
N TYR A 191 16.08 3.57 26.44
CA TYR A 191 17.01 4.18 25.49
C TYR A 191 16.34 5.24 24.60
N GLN A 192 15.14 4.95 24.08
CA GLN A 192 14.41 5.90 23.24
C GLN A 192 14.03 7.18 24.01
N ALA A 193 13.77 7.05 25.32
CA ALA A 193 13.56 8.19 26.22
C ALA A 193 14.84 9.01 26.50
N LEU A 194 16.03 8.44 26.26
CA LEU A 194 17.33 9.14 26.39
C LEU A 194 17.75 9.84 25.09
N GLU A 195 17.39 9.31 23.91
CA GLU A 195 17.56 10.01 22.61
C GLU A 195 16.79 11.34 22.58
N VAL A 196 15.58 11.36 23.16
CA VAL A 196 14.76 12.58 23.33
C VAL A 196 15.48 13.63 24.20
N LYS A 197 16.47 13.24 25.02
CA LYS A 197 17.29 14.14 25.84
C LYS A 197 18.61 14.56 25.18
N GLY A 198 18.76 14.33 23.88
CA GLY A 198 19.91 14.83 23.09
C GLY A 198 21.21 14.04 23.24
N VAL A 199 21.18 12.85 23.86
CA VAL A 199 22.36 11.97 23.96
C VAL A 199 22.22 10.85 22.92
N VAL A 200 23.07 10.88 21.89
CA VAL A 200 23.13 9.81 20.88
C VAL A 200 23.98 8.66 21.42
N LEU A 201 23.35 7.71 22.11
CA LEU A 201 24.00 6.47 22.53
C LEU A 201 23.96 5.48 21.35
N ARG A 202 25.03 4.73 21.07
CA ARG A 202 25.00 3.65 20.06
C ARG A 202 25.06 2.30 20.77
N PRO A 203 24.01 1.47 20.71
CA PRO A 203 24.03 0.16 21.36
C PRO A 203 25.12 -0.75 20.77
N ARG A 204 25.79 -1.55 21.60
CA ARG A 204 26.94 -2.40 21.19
C ARG A 204 26.63 -3.42 20.07
N TYR A 205 25.37 -3.66 19.75
CA TYR A 205 24.91 -4.58 18.71
C TYR A 205 24.68 -3.91 17.35
N THR A 206 24.73 -2.58 17.24
CA THR A 206 24.51 -1.86 15.97
C THR A 206 25.79 -1.60 15.18
N PHE A 207 26.95 -1.92 15.74
CA PHE A 207 28.24 -1.75 15.07
C PHE A 207 29.26 -2.80 15.50
N LYS A 208 30.13 -3.21 14.59
CA LYS A 208 31.28 -4.08 14.83
C LYS A 208 32.56 -3.31 14.54
N ARG A 209 33.56 -3.44 15.42
CA ARG A 209 34.88 -2.82 15.21
C ARG A 209 35.75 -3.82 14.46
N ARG A 210 36.21 -3.43 13.27
CA ARG A 210 37.20 -4.18 12.48
C ARG A 210 38.52 -3.42 12.54
N GLU A 211 39.56 -4.10 13.01
CA GLU A 211 40.91 -3.52 13.06
C GLU A 211 41.52 -3.56 11.65
N LEU A 212 41.96 -2.41 11.15
CA LEU A 212 42.59 -2.28 9.83
C LEU A 212 44.12 -2.24 9.94
N SER A 213 44.64 -1.65 11.01
CA SER A 213 46.06 -1.59 11.37
C SER A 213 46.19 -1.53 12.90
N PRO A 214 47.37 -1.84 13.50
CA PRO A 214 47.54 -1.87 14.94
C PRO A 214 47.16 -0.53 15.58
N GLY A 215 46.03 -0.49 16.29
CA GLY A 215 45.51 0.73 16.93
C GLY A 215 44.54 1.57 16.10
N GLU A 216 44.28 1.23 14.82
CA GLU A 216 43.31 1.93 13.95
C GLU A 216 42.06 1.07 13.71
N TRP A 217 40.92 1.57 14.19
CA TRP A 217 39.65 0.84 14.21
C TRP A 217 38.65 1.45 13.24
N LYS A 218 38.13 0.64 12.32
CA LYS A 218 36.95 1.03 11.52
C LYS A 218 35.69 0.47 12.17
N VAL A 219 34.74 1.36 12.43
CA VAL A 219 33.42 1.02 12.93
C VAL A 219 32.55 0.72 11.72
N GLU A 220 32.20 -0.54 11.52
CA GLU A 220 31.26 -0.98 10.48
C GLU A 220 29.89 -1.18 11.12
N GLU A 221 28.86 -0.53 10.59
CA GLU A 221 27.49 -0.73 11.06
C GLU A 221 27.01 -2.13 10.69
N VAL A 222 26.44 -2.84 11.66
CA VAL A 222 25.86 -4.16 11.45
C VAL A 222 24.35 -3.97 11.30
N PRO A 223 23.74 -4.33 10.15
CA PRO A 223 22.29 -4.28 10.01
C PRO A 223 21.64 -5.14 11.10
N SER A 224 20.92 -4.49 12.01
CA SER A 224 20.24 -5.15 13.12
C SER A 224 19.19 -6.14 12.59
N PRO A 225 19.11 -7.37 13.11
CA PRO A 225 18.19 -8.38 12.60
C PRO A 225 16.84 -8.29 13.33
N LEU A 226 15.73 -8.15 12.59
CA LEU A 226 14.51 -9.02 12.70
C LEU A 226 13.15 -8.36 12.39
N VAL A 227 13.02 -7.05 12.16
CA VAL A 227 11.86 -6.47 11.44
C VAL A 227 12.29 -5.20 10.71
N THR A 228 12.13 -5.17 9.39
CA THR A 228 12.45 -3.99 8.58
C THR A 228 11.35 -2.92 8.70
N PRO A 229 11.68 -1.63 8.60
CA PRO A 229 10.67 -0.56 8.59
C PRO A 229 9.61 -0.75 7.50
N SER A 230 10.02 -1.28 6.34
CA SER A 230 9.13 -1.60 5.23
C SER A 230 8.14 -2.71 5.55
N PHE A 231 8.55 -3.78 6.23
CA PHE A 231 7.64 -4.83 6.68
C PHE A 231 6.63 -4.32 7.72
N LYS A 232 7.08 -3.46 8.65
CA LYS A 232 6.17 -2.82 9.62
C LYS A 232 5.14 -1.95 8.91
N ALA A 233 5.58 -1.11 7.96
CA ALA A 233 4.68 -0.25 7.19
C ALA A 233 3.64 -1.08 6.42
N TYR A 234 4.08 -2.14 5.74
CA TYR A 234 3.19 -3.06 5.02
C TYR A 234 2.09 -3.66 5.92
N GLN A 235 2.45 -4.09 7.13
CA GLN A 235 1.48 -4.70 8.06
C GLN A 235 0.52 -3.66 8.67
N VAL A 236 0.98 -2.44 8.91
CA VAL A 236 0.12 -1.33 9.34
C VAL A 236 -0.85 -0.96 8.23
N GLU A 237 -0.37 -0.82 6.99
CA GLU A 237 -1.19 -0.50 5.82
C GLU A 237 -2.27 -1.57 5.57
N ALA A 238 -1.92 -2.86 5.71
CA ALA A 238 -2.88 -3.96 5.63
C ALA A 238 -3.97 -3.86 6.71
N LEU A 239 -3.60 -3.54 7.95
CA LEU A 239 -4.56 -3.34 9.05
C LEU A 239 -5.49 -2.14 8.80
N VAL A 240 -4.94 -1.03 8.29
CA VAL A 240 -5.73 0.15 7.95
C VAL A 240 -6.70 -0.16 6.79
N SER A 241 -6.27 -0.94 5.80
CA SER A 241 -7.13 -1.39 4.70
C SER A 241 -8.29 -2.24 5.23
N ASP A 242 -8.02 -3.18 6.14
CA ASP A 242 -9.04 -4.01 6.79
C ASP A 242 -10.06 -3.13 7.55
N ILE A 243 -9.61 -2.12 8.32
CA ILE A 243 -10.49 -1.19 9.04
C ILE A 243 -11.34 -0.38 8.06
N ARG A 244 -10.74 0.18 7.01
CA ARG A 244 -11.43 0.96 5.99
C ARG A 244 -12.50 0.12 5.30
N GLU A 245 -12.18 -1.11 4.90
CA GLU A 245 -13.11 -2.02 4.22
C GLU A 245 -14.26 -2.47 5.11
N ALA A 246 -14.02 -2.62 6.42
CA ALA A 246 -15.06 -2.99 7.38
C ALA A 246 -16.01 -1.83 7.73
N LEU A 247 -15.49 -0.60 7.81
CA LEU A 247 -16.22 0.53 8.42
C LEU A 247 -16.66 1.61 7.43
N CYS A 248 -15.88 1.87 6.39
CA CYS A 248 -16.11 3.03 5.54
C CYS A 248 -17.32 2.85 4.63
N LYS A 249 -18.12 3.92 4.48
CA LYS A 249 -19.27 3.97 3.57
C LYS A 249 -19.39 5.38 2.97
N VAL A 250 -19.83 5.44 1.73
CA VAL A 250 -20.19 6.71 1.08
C VAL A 250 -21.67 6.94 1.30
N ASN A 251 -22.05 8.18 1.60
CA ASN A 251 -23.46 8.56 1.74
C ASN A 251 -24.05 8.87 0.36
N ASP A 252 -25.36 8.61 0.19
CA ASP A 252 -26.08 8.98 -1.03
C ASP A 252 -26.26 10.51 -1.17
N VAL A 253 -26.18 11.22 -0.04
CA VAL A 253 -26.26 12.68 0.04
C VAL A 253 -24.87 13.24 0.35
N MET A 254 -24.59 14.41 -0.21
CA MET A 254 -23.39 15.18 0.05
C MET A 254 -23.09 15.21 1.56
N PHE A 255 -21.89 14.76 1.94
CA PHE A 255 -21.47 14.78 3.33
C PHE A 255 -21.42 16.20 3.89
N ASP A 256 -21.94 16.36 5.10
CA ASP A 256 -21.85 17.57 5.90
C ASP A 256 -21.38 17.21 7.33
N GLU A 257 -20.33 17.85 7.80
CA GLU A 257 -19.76 17.58 9.13
C GLU A 257 -20.77 17.83 10.24
N VAL A 258 -21.62 18.86 10.12
CA VAL A 258 -22.57 19.25 11.17
C VAL A 258 -23.70 18.24 11.25
N ALA A 259 -24.29 17.88 10.10
CA ALA A 259 -25.33 16.86 10.04
C ALA A 259 -24.84 15.47 10.49
N ASN A 260 -23.57 15.14 10.22
CA ASN A 260 -22.99 13.83 10.50
C ASN A 260 -22.25 13.75 11.86
N ALA A 261 -22.16 14.85 12.61
CA ALA A 261 -21.49 14.89 13.92
C ALA A 261 -22.13 13.97 14.96
N ASN A 262 -23.46 13.84 14.92
CA ASN A 262 -24.25 13.05 15.87
C ASN A 262 -24.55 11.63 15.37
N LEU A 263 -23.89 11.17 14.31
CA LEU A 263 -24.12 9.83 13.80
C LEU A 263 -23.62 8.76 14.78
N LEU A 264 -24.32 7.64 14.78
CA LEU A 264 -23.94 6.45 15.53
C LEU A 264 -22.50 6.06 15.18
N THR A 265 -21.68 5.99 16.22
CA THR A 265 -20.33 5.44 16.15
C THR A 265 -20.41 3.93 15.94
N THR A 266 -19.33 3.32 15.48
CA THR A 266 -19.23 1.87 15.32
C THR A 266 -17.92 1.39 15.91
N SER A 267 -17.97 0.31 16.70
CA SER A 267 -16.78 -0.31 17.26
C SER A 267 -16.13 -1.26 16.26
N TYR A 268 -14.81 -1.39 16.33
CA TYR A 268 -14.02 -2.36 15.59
C TYR A 268 -13.00 -3.00 16.53
N GLU A 269 -12.94 -4.33 16.53
CA GLU A 269 -11.94 -5.08 17.31
C GLU A 269 -10.62 -5.11 16.54
N LEU A 270 -9.60 -4.43 17.06
CA LEU A 270 -8.24 -4.56 16.56
C LEU A 270 -7.73 -6.00 16.75
N PRO A 271 -6.70 -6.43 16.01
CA PRO A 271 -6.28 -7.83 16.07
C PRO A 271 -5.73 -8.25 17.46
N ASP A 272 -5.35 -7.27 18.29
CA ASP A 272 -4.94 -7.42 19.69
C ASP A 272 -6.12 -7.54 20.67
N GLY A 273 -7.36 -7.45 20.20
CA GLY A 273 -8.56 -7.46 21.02
C GLY A 273 -8.97 -6.09 21.56
N THR A 274 -8.23 -5.03 21.24
CA THR A 274 -8.60 -3.67 21.63
C THR A 274 -9.77 -3.19 20.78
N GLU A 275 -10.87 -2.76 21.40
CA GLU A 275 -11.96 -2.13 20.64
C GLU A 275 -11.67 -0.65 20.39
N ILE A 276 -11.78 -0.24 19.12
CA ILE A 276 -11.71 1.17 18.72
C ILE A 276 -13.10 1.67 18.30
N ILE A 277 -13.43 2.89 18.66
CA ILE A 277 -14.70 3.52 18.28
C ILE A 277 -14.44 4.50 17.14
N VAL A 278 -15.01 4.20 15.97
CA VAL A 278 -14.92 5.06 14.79
C VAL A 278 -16.25 5.77 14.57
N GLY A 279 -16.19 7.10 14.55
CA GLY A 279 -17.36 7.98 14.39
C GLY A 279 -17.57 8.39 12.93
N SER A 280 -17.71 9.69 12.69
CA SER A 280 -17.96 10.27 11.37
C SER A 280 -16.83 10.06 10.36
N ASP A 281 -15.60 9.77 10.79
CA ASP A 281 -14.45 9.54 9.90
C ASP A 281 -14.69 8.42 8.88
N ARG A 282 -15.50 7.42 9.24
CA ARG A 282 -15.86 6.31 8.33
C ARG A 282 -16.67 6.77 7.12
N LEU A 283 -17.35 7.91 7.21
CA LEU A 283 -18.09 8.53 6.11
C LEU A 283 -17.26 9.61 5.44
N LYS A 284 -16.53 10.39 6.26
CA LYS A 284 -15.69 11.49 5.80
C LYS A 284 -14.52 11.05 4.92
N VAL A 285 -13.83 9.97 5.29
CA VAL A 285 -12.67 9.45 4.55
C VAL A 285 -13.01 9.12 3.09
N PRO A 286 -13.99 8.24 2.79
CA PRO A 286 -14.31 7.90 1.41
C PRO A 286 -14.97 9.05 0.64
N GLU A 287 -15.62 10.00 1.32
CA GLU A 287 -16.23 11.17 0.67
C GLU A 287 -15.19 12.06 -0.04
N VAL A 288 -13.92 12.03 0.36
CA VAL A 288 -12.84 12.77 -0.30
C VAL A 288 -12.75 12.46 -1.80
N LEU A 289 -13.19 11.28 -2.25
CA LEU A 289 -13.28 10.93 -3.67
C LEU A 289 -14.25 11.84 -4.45
N PHE A 290 -15.29 12.34 -3.79
CA PHE A 290 -16.34 13.19 -4.38
C PHE A 290 -16.19 14.66 -3.97
N GLN A 291 -15.65 14.91 -2.78
CA GLN A 291 -15.41 16.23 -2.22
C GLN A 291 -13.93 16.42 -1.84
N PRO A 292 -13.05 16.77 -2.80
CA PRO A 292 -11.62 16.97 -2.53
C PRO A 292 -11.32 18.03 -1.46
N ARG A 293 -12.25 18.97 -1.24
CA ARG A 293 -12.14 20.03 -0.22
C ARG A 293 -12.01 19.49 1.20
N LEU A 294 -12.53 18.30 1.48
CA LEU A 294 -12.42 17.68 2.80
C LEU A 294 -10.98 17.33 3.18
N LEU A 295 -10.04 17.29 2.25
CA LEU A 295 -8.63 17.03 2.55
C LEU A 295 -8.03 18.04 3.54
N SER A 296 -8.41 19.31 3.45
CA SER A 296 -7.89 20.37 4.33
C SER A 296 -8.27 20.17 5.80
N THR A 297 -9.33 19.41 6.06
CA THR A 297 -9.82 19.14 7.41
C THR A 297 -9.01 18.06 8.13
N PHE A 298 -8.20 17.28 7.41
CA PHE A 298 -7.28 16.31 8.00
C PHE A 298 -5.97 17.03 8.33
N THR A 299 -5.84 17.50 9.58
CA THR A 299 -4.83 18.46 10.10
C THR A 299 -3.36 18.02 10.03
N LEU A 300 -3.02 16.92 9.36
CA LEU A 300 -1.66 16.39 9.24
C LEU A 300 -1.25 16.08 7.79
N ILE A 301 -1.96 16.61 6.80
CA ILE A 301 -1.64 16.42 5.39
C ILE A 301 -1.01 17.70 4.87
N ASN A 302 0.27 17.62 4.51
CA ASN A 302 0.84 18.63 3.63
C ASN A 302 0.11 18.51 2.29
N PRO A 303 -0.63 19.53 1.80
CA PRO A 303 -1.44 19.43 0.58
C PRO A 303 -0.64 18.96 -0.64
N ASP A 304 0.68 19.21 -0.65
CA ASP A 304 1.62 18.78 -1.68
C ASP A 304 1.82 17.25 -1.76
N THR A 305 1.41 16.50 -0.73
CA THR A 305 1.56 15.03 -0.69
C THR A 305 0.76 14.33 -1.78
N PHE A 306 -0.31 14.97 -2.28
CA PHE A 306 -1.22 14.40 -3.27
C PHE A 306 -1.25 15.18 -4.60
N THR A 307 -0.70 16.40 -4.63
CA THR A 307 -0.73 17.31 -5.80
C THR A 307 0.63 17.49 -6.48
N ALA A 308 1.72 17.04 -5.86
CA ALA A 308 3.05 17.15 -6.45
C ALA A 308 3.15 16.32 -7.73
N ARG A 309 3.39 17.01 -8.84
CA ARG A 309 4.00 16.37 -10.01
C ARG A 309 5.46 16.04 -9.67
N PRO A 310 6.05 14.99 -10.28
CA PRO A 310 7.43 14.56 -10.00
C PRO A 310 8.52 15.61 -10.30
N ASP A 311 8.17 16.74 -10.90
CA ASP A 311 9.04 17.90 -11.14
C ASP A 311 9.01 18.96 -10.01
N GLY A 312 8.24 18.73 -8.94
CA GLY A 312 8.07 19.69 -7.84
C GLY A 312 7.11 20.84 -8.16
N SER A 313 6.38 20.78 -9.28
CA SER A 313 5.33 21.75 -9.59
C SER A 313 4.00 21.37 -8.93
N VAL A 314 3.33 22.38 -8.36
CA VAL A 314 1.95 22.26 -7.85
C VAL A 314 0.99 22.31 -9.05
N ALA A 315 0.02 21.40 -9.10
CA ALA A 315 -1.02 21.42 -10.14
C ALA A 315 -1.73 22.78 -10.20
N ALA A 316 -1.97 23.30 -11.41
CA ALA A 316 -2.63 24.58 -11.61
C ALA A 316 -4.00 24.63 -10.90
N PRO A 317 -4.40 25.79 -10.33
CA PRO A 317 -5.70 25.91 -9.67
C PRO A 317 -6.82 25.58 -10.66
N LEU A 318 -7.85 24.86 -10.18
CA LEU A 318 -9.08 24.69 -10.95
C LEU A 318 -9.69 26.06 -11.25
N PRO A 319 -10.26 26.28 -12.45
CA PRO A 319 -10.88 27.56 -12.79
C PRO A 319 -12.04 27.84 -11.83
N GLY A 320 -11.94 28.92 -11.05
CA GLY A 320 -13.00 29.36 -10.13
C GLY A 320 -12.61 29.55 -8.67
N GLN A 321 -11.33 29.51 -8.29
CA GLN A 321 -10.88 30.07 -7.01
C GLN A 321 -10.26 31.45 -7.26
N SER A 322 -11.06 32.49 -7.06
CA SER A 322 -10.62 33.88 -6.85
C SER A 322 -10.65 34.20 -5.36
#